data_AF-A0A972QSI1-F1
#
_entry.id   AF-A0A972QSI1-F1
#
_cell.length_a   1.000
_cell.length_b   1.000
_cell.length_c   1.000
_cell.angle_alpha   90.00
_cell.angle_beta   90.00
_cell.angle_gamma   90.00
#
_symmetry.space_group_name_H-M   'P 1'
#
loop_
_entity.id
_entity.type
_entity.pdbx_description
1 polymer ?
#
loop_
_entity_poly.entity_id
_entity_poly.type
_entity_poly.pdbx_seq_one_letter_code
_entity_poly.pdbx_strand_id
1 'polypeptide(L)'
;MEKKHAWEKIIRRMELLMRLKSFPVAFKMLKKKEELNKIPFMRRTENKVTLCQLITLVRNFDWTVGVELDDFMSPLCPSILGLTDTPETYKDGTFRSIVWVKTKEDGKKYEASIPRIPLGKYEALVMAPLVYNPFEPDIVLIYANPAQMMLLINSLQFEDYEVMQFFCIGESSCSDAIARCYLTGKPSLTIPCYGERRYGHAQDEDLVMAIPAGTMEKALRGMEALYRRGIRFPISYAGAERDLTTAFPMSYGGLVQLESIRGKDNRLLLGVTGGIASGKTTVANMLRELGAPIIDFDLIARQVVEPGKPAWKEIVEYFGKQVLKKDNSLDRKKVSKIVFHDMEKRKKLEGFTHPRIHEEFVKQVNEIAKKDPNAIIQVAIPLLIELNLQYMFHKTLVVYIPQEKQIERLIERDGISEDEARNILKAQLPIDEKVGYADFVIYNEKSLEETKRQVEDLWRTLKRVQKKGGKEKHK
;
A
#
# COMPACT_ATOMS: atom_id res chain seq x y z
N MET A 1 -1.66 21.16 19.44
CA MET A 1 -2.87 20.38 19.13
C MET A 1 -2.41 19.07 18.53
N GLU A 2 -2.52 17.96 19.26
CA GLU A 2 -2.27 16.63 18.68
C GLU A 2 -3.25 16.41 17.52
N LYS A 3 -2.71 15.98 16.39
CA LYS A 3 -3.48 15.70 15.17
C LYS A 3 -4.34 14.48 15.47
N LYS A 4 -5.63 14.68 15.74
CA LYS A 4 -6.57 13.58 16.02
C LYS A 4 -6.68 12.73 14.76
N HIS A 5 -6.25 11.47 14.81
CA HIS A 5 -6.31 10.60 13.64
C HIS A 5 -7.77 10.29 13.31
N ALA A 6 -8.09 10.27 12.01
CA ALA A 6 -9.39 9.79 11.52
C ALA A 6 -9.35 8.26 11.42
N TRP A 7 -9.30 7.57 12.56
CA TRP A 7 -9.14 6.11 12.66
C TRP A 7 -10.18 5.35 11.84
N GLU A 8 -11.43 5.79 11.85
CA GLU A 8 -12.49 5.19 11.03
C GLU A 8 -12.09 5.11 9.55
N LYS A 9 -11.58 6.20 8.98
CA LYS A 9 -11.19 6.25 7.57
C LYS A 9 -10.03 5.30 7.28
N ILE A 10 -9.05 5.26 8.18
CA ILE A 10 -7.88 4.37 8.06
C ILE A 10 -8.33 2.91 8.08
N ILE A 11 -9.10 2.53 9.11
CA ILE A 11 -9.50 1.14 9.34
C ILE A 11 -10.46 0.64 8.28
N ARG A 12 -11.48 1.41 7.90
CA ARG A 12 -12.39 1.02 6.80
C ARG A 12 -11.63 0.80 5.49
N ARG A 13 -10.60 1.61 5.23
CA ARG A 13 -9.77 1.42 4.04
C ARG A 13 -8.93 0.16 4.12
N MET A 14 -8.31 -0.13 5.26
CA MET A 14 -7.57 -1.37 5.49
C MET A 14 -8.46 -2.61 5.39
N GLU A 15 -9.69 -2.55 5.90
CA GLU A 15 -10.69 -3.63 5.79
C GLU A 15 -11.02 -3.94 4.33
N LEU A 16 -11.15 -2.94 3.47
CA LEU A 16 -11.35 -3.15 2.03
C LEU A 16 -10.15 -3.82 1.34
N LEU A 17 -8.93 -3.47 1.77
CA LEU A 17 -7.68 -3.96 1.17
C LEU A 17 -7.30 -5.36 1.66
N MET A 18 -7.54 -5.65 2.94
CA MET A 18 -7.12 -6.90 3.58
C MET A 18 -8.26 -7.87 3.86
N ARG A 19 -9.53 -7.43 3.88
CA ARG A 19 -10.69 -8.24 4.27
C ARG A 19 -10.50 -8.93 5.62
N LEU A 20 -10.16 -8.13 6.64
CA LEU A 20 -9.98 -8.62 8.01
C LEU A 20 -11.27 -9.29 8.52
N LYS A 21 -11.13 -10.37 9.28
CA LYS A 21 -12.25 -11.12 9.86
C LYS A 21 -12.73 -10.56 11.21
N SER A 22 -11.95 -9.67 11.83
CA SER A 22 -12.22 -9.11 13.15
C SER A 22 -11.69 -7.67 13.23
N PHE A 23 -12.23 -6.88 14.16
CA PHE A 23 -11.84 -5.48 14.31
C PHE A 23 -10.38 -5.32 14.77
N PRO A 24 -9.61 -4.39 14.18
CA PRO A 24 -8.36 -3.91 14.77
C PRO A 24 -8.61 -3.34 16.17
N VAL A 25 -7.82 -3.77 17.15
CA VAL A 25 -8.00 -3.43 18.56
C VAL A 25 -7.13 -2.24 18.90
N ALA A 26 -7.76 -1.13 19.28
CA ALA A 26 -7.09 -0.01 19.94
C ALA A 26 -6.68 -0.44 21.35
N PHE A 27 -5.41 -0.31 21.71
CA PHE A 27 -4.89 -0.67 23.03
C PHE A 27 -4.18 0.52 23.67
N LYS A 28 -4.54 0.86 24.91
CA LYS A 28 -3.96 1.99 25.64
C LYS A 28 -3.71 1.65 27.10
N MET A 29 -2.51 1.94 27.58
CA MET A 29 -2.15 1.87 28.99
C MET A 29 -2.50 3.20 29.68
N LEU A 30 -3.06 3.13 30.89
CA LEU A 30 -3.54 4.29 31.65
C LEU A 30 -2.69 4.48 32.89
N LYS A 31 -2.20 5.71 33.09
CA LYS A 31 -1.35 6.04 34.23
C LYS A 31 -2.13 5.96 35.53
N LYS A 32 -3.41 6.35 35.47
CA LYS A 32 -4.33 6.32 36.61
C LYS A 32 -5.58 5.55 36.27
N LYS A 33 -6.03 4.68 37.18
CA LYS A 33 -7.24 3.88 36.95
C LYS A 33 -8.52 4.72 36.82
N GLU A 34 -8.57 5.91 37.43
CA GLU A 34 -9.72 6.81 37.35
C GLU A 34 -9.98 7.33 35.92
N GLU A 35 -8.98 7.23 35.04
CA GLU A 35 -9.13 7.59 33.62
C GLU A 35 -10.13 6.67 32.90
N LEU A 36 -10.35 5.44 33.39
CA LEU A 36 -11.37 4.53 32.85
C LEU A 36 -12.77 5.13 32.85
N ASN A 37 -13.09 5.97 33.86
CA ASN A 37 -14.41 6.60 34.00
C ASN A 37 -14.70 7.64 32.90
N LYS A 38 -13.67 8.06 32.16
CA LYS A 38 -13.78 9.03 31.07
C LYS A 38 -13.96 8.38 29.71
N ILE A 39 -13.83 7.04 29.63
CA ILE A 39 -13.92 6.32 28.37
C ILE A 39 -15.40 6.04 28.02
N PRO A 40 -15.89 6.52 26.86
CA PRO A 40 -17.26 6.26 26.42
C PRO A 40 -17.53 4.76 26.21
N PHE A 41 -18.75 4.31 26.51
CA PHE A 41 -19.22 2.94 26.27
C PHE A 41 -18.37 1.83 26.93
N MET A 42 -17.58 2.21 27.93
CA MET A 42 -16.70 1.29 28.67
C MET A 42 -17.51 0.26 29.43
N ARG A 43 -17.13 -1.01 29.26
CA ARG A 43 -17.69 -2.17 29.95
C ARG A 43 -16.61 -2.81 30.84
N ARG A 44 -17.04 -3.36 31.97
CA ARG A 44 -16.23 -4.22 32.83
C ARG A 44 -16.89 -5.60 32.91
N THR A 45 -16.08 -6.63 33.09
CA THR A 45 -16.55 -8.01 33.25
C THR A 45 -16.86 -8.28 34.71
N GLU A 46 -17.92 -9.04 34.99
CA GLU A 46 -18.26 -9.45 36.37
C GLU A 46 -17.28 -10.49 36.91
N ASN A 47 -16.76 -11.36 36.03
CA ASN A 47 -15.81 -12.40 36.37
C ASN A 47 -14.37 -11.91 36.17
N LYS A 48 -13.43 -12.55 36.88
CA LYS A 48 -11.99 -12.39 36.60
C LYS A 48 -11.68 -12.92 35.20
N VAL A 49 -10.77 -12.25 34.50
CA VAL A 49 -10.50 -12.51 33.07
C VAL A 49 -9.02 -12.68 32.76
N THR A 50 -8.76 -13.26 31.59
CA THR A 50 -7.46 -13.20 30.91
C THR A 50 -7.40 -12.00 29.96
N LEU A 51 -6.18 -11.55 29.63
CA LEU A 51 -5.99 -10.54 28.58
C LEU A 51 -6.55 -11.00 27.23
N CYS A 52 -6.39 -12.28 26.90
CA CYS A 52 -6.84 -12.84 25.63
C CYS A 52 -8.37 -12.75 25.48
N GLN A 53 -9.13 -13.05 26.53
CA GLN A 53 -10.60 -12.90 26.51
C GLN A 53 -11.03 -11.45 26.28
N LEU A 54 -10.35 -10.49 26.91
CA LEU A 54 -10.63 -9.07 26.71
C LEU A 54 -10.40 -8.65 25.26
N ILE A 55 -9.28 -9.08 24.67
CA ILE A 55 -8.99 -8.85 23.24
C ILE A 55 -10.13 -9.42 22.37
N THR A 56 -10.64 -10.62 22.68
CA THR A 56 -11.77 -11.25 21.98
C THR A 56 -13.05 -10.43 22.05
N LEU A 57 -13.41 -9.95 23.24
CA LEU A 57 -14.58 -9.09 23.44
C LEU A 57 -14.51 -7.85 22.55
N VAL A 58 -13.32 -7.28 22.38
CA VAL A 58 -13.12 -6.14 21.49
C VAL A 58 -13.23 -6.56 20.02
N ARG A 59 -12.40 -7.53 19.59
CA ARG A 59 -12.23 -7.85 18.16
C ARG A 59 -13.45 -8.53 17.52
N ASN A 60 -14.23 -9.27 18.30
CA ASN A 60 -15.35 -10.08 17.78
C ASN A 60 -16.72 -9.63 18.26
N PHE A 61 -16.80 -8.95 19.42
CA PHE A 61 -18.08 -8.55 20.01
C PHE A 61 -18.31 -7.04 20.04
N ASP A 62 -17.34 -6.24 19.58
CA ASP A 62 -17.45 -4.78 19.52
C ASP A 62 -17.63 -4.15 20.92
N TRP A 63 -16.83 -4.62 21.88
CA TRP A 63 -16.85 -4.08 23.24
C TRP A 63 -15.70 -3.10 23.42
N THR A 64 -15.98 -1.97 24.07
CA THR A 64 -14.96 -1.19 24.76
C THR A 64 -14.81 -1.75 26.16
N VAL A 65 -13.62 -2.22 26.52
CA VAL A 65 -13.33 -2.87 27.81
C VAL A 65 -12.20 -2.18 28.53
N GLY A 66 -12.35 -2.01 29.84
CA GLY A 66 -11.33 -1.45 30.72
C GLY A 66 -11.03 -2.39 31.88
N VAL A 67 -9.75 -2.52 32.25
CA VAL A 67 -9.34 -3.38 33.37
C VAL A 67 -8.23 -2.78 34.21
N GLU A 68 -8.28 -3.08 35.50
CA GLU A 68 -7.22 -2.84 36.49
C GLU A 68 -6.65 -4.16 37.03
N LEU A 69 -5.63 -4.09 37.89
CA LEU A 69 -4.93 -5.28 38.41
C LEU A 69 -5.88 -6.35 38.97
N ASP A 70 -6.88 -5.92 39.75
CA ASP A 70 -7.78 -6.85 40.40
C ASP A 70 -8.68 -7.59 39.42
N ASP A 71 -8.93 -7.11 38.20
CA ASP A 71 -9.81 -7.81 37.24
C ASP A 71 -9.19 -9.10 36.67
N PHE A 72 -7.88 -9.28 36.81
CA PHE A 72 -7.19 -10.43 36.24
C PHE A 72 -7.33 -11.69 37.11
N MET A 73 -7.50 -12.85 36.45
CA MET A 73 -7.61 -14.13 37.15
C MET A 73 -6.29 -14.64 37.76
N SER A 74 -5.15 -14.14 37.28
CA SER A 74 -3.80 -14.58 37.65
C SER A 74 -2.81 -13.45 37.41
N PRO A 75 -1.70 -13.38 38.18
CA PRO A 75 -0.67 -12.36 38.02
C PRO A 75 0.12 -12.43 36.69
N LEU A 76 -0.06 -13.48 35.88
CA LEU A 76 0.71 -13.69 34.65
C LEU A 76 0.49 -12.59 33.60
N CYS A 77 -0.77 -12.29 33.24
CA CYS A 77 -1.08 -11.20 32.31
C CYS A 77 -0.67 -9.81 32.85
N PRO A 78 -1.07 -9.41 34.07
CA PRO A 78 -0.74 -8.08 34.59
C PRO A 78 0.77 -7.87 34.82
N SER A 79 1.54 -8.93 35.09
CA SER A 79 3.01 -8.81 35.21
C SER A 79 3.71 -8.53 33.88
N ILE A 80 3.21 -9.08 32.77
CA ILE A 80 3.70 -8.74 31.42
C ILE A 80 3.40 -7.28 31.08
N LEU A 81 2.24 -6.80 31.50
CA LEU A 81 1.74 -5.45 31.26
C LEU A 81 2.29 -4.39 32.23
N GLY A 82 3.10 -4.78 33.21
CA GLY A 82 3.71 -3.86 34.18
C GLY A 82 2.75 -3.35 35.27
N LEU A 83 1.60 -4.00 35.47
CA LEU A 83 0.63 -3.65 36.52
C LEU A 83 0.98 -4.27 37.88
N THR A 84 1.77 -5.33 37.90
CA THR A 84 2.26 -5.97 39.13
C THR A 84 3.60 -6.65 38.89
N ASP A 85 4.39 -6.90 39.93
CA ASP A 85 5.62 -7.67 39.80
C ASP A 85 5.33 -9.16 39.58
N THR A 86 6.28 -9.85 38.96
CA THR A 86 6.20 -11.30 38.76
C THR A 86 6.38 -12.01 40.12
N PRO A 87 5.46 -12.90 40.55
CA PRO A 87 5.61 -13.61 41.81
C PRO A 87 6.85 -14.52 41.83
N GLU A 88 7.39 -14.79 43.02
CA GLU A 88 8.64 -15.57 43.15
C GLU A 88 8.51 -17.00 42.61
N THR A 89 7.34 -17.62 42.75
CA THR A 89 7.03 -18.96 42.20
C THR A 89 7.03 -19.02 40.67
N TYR A 90 7.02 -17.88 40.00
CA TYR A 90 7.23 -17.77 38.56
C TYR A 90 8.71 -17.51 38.27
N LYS A 91 9.34 -16.57 39.00
CA LYS A 91 10.76 -16.20 38.87
C LYS A 91 11.72 -17.37 39.10
N ASP A 92 11.40 -18.24 40.06
CA ASP A 92 12.21 -19.42 40.39
C ASP A 92 12.03 -20.59 39.39
N GLY A 93 11.13 -20.41 38.40
CA GLY A 93 10.83 -21.39 37.36
C GLY A 93 9.82 -22.47 37.75
N THR A 94 9.29 -22.46 38.97
CA THR A 94 8.35 -23.48 39.45
C THR A 94 7.11 -23.58 38.57
N PHE A 95 6.40 -22.48 38.34
CA PHE A 95 5.20 -22.46 37.50
C PHE A 95 5.46 -23.04 36.09
N ARG A 96 6.56 -22.61 35.47
CA ARG A 96 6.93 -23.05 34.12
C ARG A 96 7.31 -24.53 34.07
N SER A 97 7.98 -25.03 35.10
CA SER A 97 8.36 -26.45 35.18
C SER A 97 7.17 -27.40 35.36
N ILE A 98 6.04 -26.91 35.89
CA ILE A 98 4.82 -27.71 36.06
C ILE A 98 4.11 -27.92 34.71
N VAL A 99 4.18 -26.94 33.81
CA VAL A 99 3.30 -26.89 32.64
C VAL A 99 4.05 -26.97 31.31
N TRP A 100 5.19 -26.29 31.18
CA TRP A 100 5.78 -25.96 29.87
C TRP A 100 7.16 -26.55 29.63
N VAL A 101 7.96 -26.74 30.68
CA VAL A 101 9.34 -27.21 30.57
C VAL A 101 9.64 -28.28 31.62
N LYS A 102 10.62 -29.15 31.35
CA LYS A 102 10.89 -30.31 32.21
C LYS A 102 11.49 -29.95 33.57
N THR A 103 12.29 -28.88 33.64
CA THR A 103 13.09 -28.54 34.82
C THR A 103 12.78 -27.13 35.31
N LYS A 104 12.96 -26.88 36.62
CA LYS A 104 12.88 -25.52 37.19
C LYS A 104 13.95 -24.59 36.61
N GLU A 105 15.14 -25.11 36.29
CA GLU A 105 16.21 -24.32 35.69
C GLU A 105 15.79 -23.77 34.31
N ASP A 106 15.23 -24.63 33.45
CA ASP A 106 14.68 -24.19 32.18
C ASP A 106 13.46 -23.29 32.39
N GLY A 107 12.68 -23.52 33.45
CA GLY A 107 11.58 -22.65 33.84
C GLY A 107 12.02 -21.23 34.18
N LYS A 108 13.16 -21.09 34.87
CA LYS A 108 13.77 -19.80 35.20
C LYS A 108 14.32 -19.11 33.94
N LYS A 109 15.01 -19.84 33.06
CA LYS A 109 15.45 -19.31 31.74
C LYS A 109 14.25 -18.81 30.94
N TYR A 110 13.18 -19.59 30.95
CA TYR A 110 11.95 -19.27 30.24
C TYR A 110 11.31 -17.99 30.77
N GLU A 111 11.10 -17.88 32.09
CA GLU A 111 10.48 -16.70 32.69
C GLU A 111 11.33 -15.43 32.53
N ALA A 112 12.66 -15.56 32.60
CA ALA A 112 13.61 -14.46 32.38
C ALA A 112 13.62 -13.96 30.92
N SER A 113 13.23 -14.80 29.95
CA SER A 113 13.22 -14.43 28.54
C SER A 113 12.02 -13.57 28.12
N ILE A 114 10.98 -13.48 28.97
CA ILE A 114 9.71 -12.77 28.68
C ILE A 114 9.90 -11.25 28.82
N PRO A 115 9.76 -10.47 27.73
CA PRO A 115 9.69 -9.01 27.83
C PRO A 115 8.51 -8.54 28.68
N ARG A 116 8.74 -7.54 29.54
CA ARG A 116 7.69 -6.96 30.40
C ARG A 116 7.74 -5.45 30.33
N ILE A 117 6.57 -4.83 30.35
CA ILE A 117 6.45 -3.37 30.46
C ILE A 117 6.94 -2.95 31.86
N PRO A 118 7.68 -1.83 32.00
CA PRO A 118 8.19 -1.40 33.30
C PRO A 118 7.10 -1.14 34.34
N LEU A 119 7.38 -1.53 35.59
CA LEU A 119 6.49 -1.32 36.74
C LEU A 119 6.33 0.16 37.10
N GLY A 120 5.25 0.47 37.81
CA GLY A 120 5.01 1.79 38.43
C GLY A 120 4.61 2.90 37.45
N LYS A 121 4.40 2.56 36.18
CA LYS A 121 3.99 3.53 35.14
C LYS A 121 2.48 3.57 34.92
N TYR A 122 1.79 2.45 35.17
CA TYR A 122 0.40 2.24 34.80
C TYR A 122 -0.38 1.52 35.89
N GLU A 123 -1.65 1.87 36.02
CA GLU A 123 -2.59 1.29 36.98
C GLU A 123 -3.72 0.52 36.29
N ALA A 124 -3.98 0.81 35.01
CA ALA A 124 -5.06 0.22 34.25
C ALA A 124 -4.73 0.18 32.75
N LEU A 125 -5.57 -0.50 31.98
CA LEU A 125 -5.56 -0.44 30.52
C LEU A 125 -6.98 -0.41 29.98
N VAL A 126 -7.12 0.06 28.74
CA VAL A 126 -8.37 0.10 28.01
C VAL A 126 -8.17 -0.38 26.57
N MET A 127 -9.16 -1.12 26.07
CA MET A 127 -9.19 -1.57 24.69
C MET A 127 -10.56 -1.33 24.05
N ALA A 128 -10.57 -1.02 22.77
CA ALA A 128 -11.79 -0.76 22.01
C ALA A 128 -11.59 -1.02 20.51
N PRO A 129 -12.66 -1.22 19.72
CA PRO A 129 -12.52 -1.39 18.28
C PRO A 129 -12.14 -0.05 17.66
N LEU A 130 -10.99 -0.03 16.98
CA LEU A 130 -10.37 1.22 16.53
C LEU A 130 -11.21 1.97 15.49
N VAL A 131 -12.05 1.24 14.74
CA VAL A 131 -12.94 1.80 13.72
C VAL A 131 -13.91 2.86 14.25
N TYR A 132 -14.25 2.84 15.55
CA TYR A 132 -15.18 3.80 16.16
C TYR A 132 -14.52 5.05 16.74
N ASN A 133 -13.23 5.29 16.45
CA ASN A 133 -12.44 6.40 16.99
C ASN A 133 -12.53 6.52 18.54
N PRO A 134 -12.31 5.43 19.30
CA PRO A 134 -12.64 5.40 20.73
C PRO A 134 -11.77 6.35 21.58
N PHE A 135 -10.47 6.36 21.32
CA PHE A 135 -9.44 7.19 21.95
C PHE A 135 -8.17 7.10 21.08
N GLU A 136 -7.12 7.86 21.42
CA GLU A 136 -5.81 7.64 20.80
C GLU A 136 -5.07 6.47 21.45
N PRO A 137 -4.82 5.36 20.74
CA PRO A 137 -4.15 4.19 21.31
C PRO A 137 -2.64 4.37 21.38
N ASP A 138 -1.98 3.58 22.22
CA ASP A 138 -0.52 3.44 22.19
C ASP A 138 -0.12 2.48 21.06
N ILE A 139 -0.85 1.38 20.93
CA ILE A 139 -0.63 0.34 19.91
C ILE A 139 -1.97 -0.15 19.35
N VAL A 140 -1.92 -0.71 18.15
CA VAL A 140 -3.03 -1.35 17.46
C VAL A 140 -2.70 -2.82 17.29
N LEU A 141 -3.60 -3.70 17.74
CA LEU A 141 -3.48 -5.15 17.52
C LEU A 141 -4.29 -5.53 16.29
N ILE A 142 -3.63 -6.22 15.36
CA ILE A 142 -4.25 -6.78 14.16
C ILE A 142 -4.09 -8.29 14.22
N TYR A 143 -5.23 -9.00 14.14
CA TYR A 143 -5.27 -10.44 13.93
C TYR A 143 -5.64 -10.72 12.48
N ALA A 144 -4.83 -11.55 11.82
CA ALA A 144 -4.99 -11.85 10.41
C ALA A 144 -4.27 -13.16 10.05
N ASN A 145 -4.62 -13.75 8.91
CA ASN A 145 -3.97 -14.96 8.42
C ASN A 145 -2.57 -14.67 7.83
N PRO A 146 -1.75 -15.69 7.51
CA PRO A 146 -0.38 -15.49 7.03
C PRO A 146 -0.28 -14.68 5.73
N ALA A 147 -1.25 -14.82 4.82
CA ALA A 147 -1.28 -14.05 3.57
C ALA A 147 -1.54 -12.56 3.82
N GLN A 148 -2.45 -12.23 4.72
CA GLN A 148 -2.73 -10.86 5.14
C GLN A 148 -1.54 -10.26 5.90
N MET A 149 -0.90 -11.03 6.79
CA MET A 149 0.29 -10.58 7.51
C MET A 149 1.47 -10.30 6.58
N MET A 150 1.70 -11.16 5.58
CA MET A 150 2.73 -10.92 4.57
C MET A 150 2.52 -9.58 3.84
N LEU A 151 1.28 -9.25 3.49
CA LEU A 151 0.96 -7.96 2.86
C LEU A 151 1.19 -6.79 3.82
N LEU A 152 0.77 -6.92 5.08
CA LEU A 152 0.97 -5.90 6.11
C LEU A 152 2.47 -5.65 6.40
N ILE A 153 3.29 -6.71 6.48
CA ILE A 153 4.75 -6.61 6.61
C ILE A 153 5.34 -5.83 5.43
N ASN A 154 5.05 -6.24 4.20
CA ASN A 154 5.54 -5.55 3.01
C ASN A 154 5.08 -4.09 2.95
N SER A 155 3.88 -3.80 3.47
CA SER A 155 3.33 -2.44 3.52
C SER A 155 4.11 -1.57 4.50
N LEU A 156 4.42 -2.09 5.69
CA LEU A 156 5.26 -1.41 6.68
C LEU A 156 6.68 -1.18 6.18
N GLN A 157 7.20 -2.08 5.35
CA GLN A 157 8.55 -2.01 4.76
C GLN A 157 8.64 -1.15 3.49
N PHE A 158 7.52 -0.64 2.96
CA PHE A 158 7.49 -0.03 1.63
C PHE A 158 8.29 1.29 1.51
N GLU A 159 8.14 2.20 2.47
CA GLU A 159 8.77 3.54 2.44
C GLU A 159 10.20 3.52 3.03
N ASP A 160 10.44 2.73 4.08
CA ASP A 160 11.75 2.57 4.74
C ASP A 160 11.97 1.09 5.04
N TYR A 161 12.65 0.40 4.14
CA TYR A 161 12.83 -1.04 4.26
C TYR A 161 13.70 -1.39 5.47
N GLU A 162 13.17 -2.21 6.36
CA GLU A 162 13.89 -2.83 7.47
C GLU A 162 13.44 -4.29 7.61
N VAL A 163 14.38 -5.20 7.86
CA VAL A 163 14.04 -6.59 8.18
C VAL A 163 13.32 -6.62 9.54
N MET A 164 12.07 -7.10 9.56
CA MET A 164 11.33 -7.29 10.80
C MET A 164 11.78 -8.58 11.49
N GLN A 165 12.04 -8.52 12.79
CA GLN A 165 12.34 -9.69 13.61
C GLN A 165 11.05 -10.31 14.14
N PHE A 166 10.96 -11.63 14.03
CA PHE A 166 9.85 -12.42 14.56
C PHE A 166 10.29 -13.10 15.85
N PHE A 167 9.50 -12.97 16.91
CA PHE A 167 9.79 -13.58 18.21
C PHE A 167 8.72 -14.61 18.56
N CYS A 168 9.18 -15.74 19.08
CA CYS A 168 8.33 -16.78 19.61
C CYS A 168 8.94 -17.34 20.88
N ILE A 169 8.38 -16.93 22.01
CA ILE A 169 8.70 -17.49 23.31
C ILE A 169 7.98 -18.83 23.51
N GLY A 170 6.85 -19.05 22.83
CA GLY A 170 6.03 -20.26 22.90
C GLY A 170 4.69 -20.00 23.59
N GLU A 171 4.71 -19.69 24.89
CA GLU A 171 3.54 -19.27 25.68
C GLU A 171 3.77 -17.86 26.23
N SER A 172 2.71 -17.03 26.25
CA SER A 172 2.77 -15.57 26.50
C SER A 172 3.00 -14.75 25.23
N SER A 173 2.30 -15.06 24.14
CA SER A 173 2.33 -14.30 22.89
C SER A 173 1.96 -12.81 23.07
N CYS A 174 1.19 -12.46 24.10
CA CYS A 174 0.97 -11.07 24.49
C CYS A 174 2.28 -10.33 24.83
N SER A 175 3.28 -11.00 25.38
CA SER A 175 4.60 -10.40 25.60
C SER A 175 5.33 -10.14 24.28
N ASP A 176 5.35 -11.12 23.37
CA ASP A 176 6.01 -11.00 22.08
C ASP A 176 5.34 -9.96 21.17
N ALA A 177 4.01 -9.83 21.20
CA ALA A 177 3.30 -8.79 20.47
C ALA A 177 3.33 -7.45 21.24
N ILE A 178 2.63 -7.36 22.36
CA ILE A 178 2.35 -6.10 23.08
C ILE A 178 3.61 -5.56 23.76
N ALA A 179 4.23 -6.33 24.65
CA ALA A 179 5.34 -5.81 25.45
C ALA A 179 6.54 -5.44 24.58
N ARG A 180 6.91 -6.25 23.57
CA ARG A 180 7.99 -5.90 22.64
C ARG A 180 7.66 -4.67 21.80
N CYS A 181 6.45 -4.58 21.24
CA CYS A 181 6.04 -3.40 20.48
C CYS A 181 6.11 -2.14 21.36
N TYR A 182 5.66 -2.26 22.60
CA TYR A 182 5.69 -1.17 23.58
C TYR A 182 7.11 -0.72 23.93
N LEU A 183 8.02 -1.68 24.18
CA LEU A 183 9.40 -1.41 24.58
C LEU A 183 10.27 -0.88 23.43
N THR A 184 10.05 -1.37 22.22
CA THR A 184 10.89 -1.03 21.05
C THR A 184 10.34 0.13 20.22
N GLY A 185 9.05 0.43 20.34
CA GLY A 185 8.36 1.36 19.45
C GLY A 185 8.30 0.86 17.99
N LYS A 186 8.48 -0.45 17.76
CA LYS A 186 8.44 -1.08 16.43
C LYS A 186 7.31 -2.12 16.34
N PRO A 187 6.74 -2.37 15.15
CA PRO A 187 5.75 -3.43 14.98
C PRO A 187 6.33 -4.79 15.37
N SER A 188 5.55 -5.61 16.07
CA SER A 188 5.96 -6.93 16.55
C SER A 188 4.91 -7.98 16.23
N LEU A 189 5.32 -9.01 15.48
CA LEU A 189 4.47 -10.12 15.03
C LEU A 189 4.82 -11.40 15.80
N THR A 190 3.82 -12.19 16.15
CA THR A 190 4.00 -13.49 16.79
C THR A 190 2.88 -14.48 16.42
N ILE A 191 3.07 -15.74 16.83
CA ILE A 191 2.05 -16.79 16.75
C ILE A 191 1.23 -16.76 18.04
N PRO A 192 -0.11 -16.65 17.98
CA PRO A 192 -0.98 -16.80 19.14
C PRO A 192 -0.70 -18.10 19.89
N CYS A 193 -0.45 -17.99 21.20
CA CYS A 193 -0.11 -19.12 22.04
C CYS A 193 -1.34 -19.95 22.46
N TYR A 194 -1.13 -20.99 23.27
CA TYR A 194 -2.21 -21.89 23.69
C TYR A 194 -3.31 -21.13 24.45
N GLY A 195 -2.92 -20.21 25.34
CA GLY A 195 -3.88 -19.37 26.07
C GLY A 195 -4.74 -18.48 25.15
N GLU A 196 -4.16 -17.89 24.11
CA GLU A 196 -4.91 -17.08 23.14
C GLU A 196 -5.94 -17.91 22.37
N ARG A 197 -5.63 -19.18 22.08
CA ARG A 197 -6.55 -20.09 21.40
C ARG A 197 -7.65 -20.58 22.32
N ARG A 198 -7.26 -21.10 23.48
CA ARG A 198 -8.18 -21.71 24.44
C ARG A 198 -9.15 -20.71 25.06
N TYR A 199 -8.66 -19.52 25.42
CA TYR A 199 -9.44 -18.52 26.15
C TYR A 199 -9.82 -17.33 25.29
N GLY A 200 -8.95 -16.93 24.35
CA GLY A 200 -9.19 -15.82 23.43
C GLY A 200 -9.82 -16.22 22.09
N HIS A 201 -10.01 -17.52 21.85
CA HIS A 201 -10.63 -18.03 20.61
C HIS A 201 -9.90 -17.57 19.33
N ALA A 202 -8.59 -17.35 19.39
CA ALA A 202 -7.76 -17.13 18.20
C ALA A 202 -7.83 -18.37 17.28
N GLN A 203 -8.04 -18.14 15.98
CA GLN A 203 -8.23 -19.21 14.99
C GLN A 203 -6.91 -19.85 14.56
N ASP A 204 -6.93 -21.09 14.07
CA ASP A 204 -5.71 -21.85 13.73
C ASP A 204 -4.78 -21.11 12.78
N GLU A 205 -5.34 -20.39 11.82
CA GLU A 205 -4.58 -19.54 10.91
C GLU A 205 -4.25 -18.14 11.44
N ASP A 206 -4.77 -17.72 12.60
CA ASP A 206 -4.52 -16.38 13.12
C ASP A 206 -3.04 -16.22 13.48
N LEU A 207 -2.46 -15.13 12.98
CA LEU A 207 -1.29 -14.48 13.54
C LEU A 207 -1.71 -13.17 14.19
N VAL A 208 -0.88 -12.63 15.09
CA VAL A 208 -1.14 -11.33 15.73
C VAL A 208 0.06 -10.41 15.59
N MET A 209 -0.19 -9.18 15.14
CA MET A 209 0.79 -8.11 15.09
C MET A 209 0.34 -6.94 15.98
N ALA A 210 1.20 -6.49 16.87
CA ALA A 210 1.08 -5.20 17.52
C ALA A 210 1.82 -4.14 16.68
N ILE A 211 1.19 -3.01 16.42
CA ILE A 211 1.73 -1.91 15.62
C ILE A 211 1.65 -0.63 16.46
N PRO A 212 2.72 0.17 16.58
CA PRO A 212 2.61 1.50 17.19
C PRO A 212 1.58 2.34 16.46
N ALA A 213 0.70 3.04 17.19
CA ALA A 213 -0.42 3.76 16.58
C ALA A 213 0.03 4.75 15.49
N GLY A 214 1.11 5.50 15.73
CA GLY A 214 1.68 6.46 14.76
C GLY A 214 2.17 5.84 13.44
N THR A 215 2.31 4.51 13.36
CA THR A 215 2.77 3.81 12.16
C THR A 215 1.61 3.33 11.27
N MET A 216 0.37 3.42 11.74
CA MET A 216 -0.81 2.92 11.02
C MET A 216 -1.08 3.64 9.69
N GLU A 217 -0.86 4.96 9.63
CA GLU A 217 -0.98 5.70 8.36
C GLU A 217 0.07 5.24 7.33
N LYS A 218 1.31 4.99 7.80
CA LYS A 218 2.38 4.42 6.96
C LYS A 218 2.00 3.03 6.46
N ALA A 219 1.46 2.18 7.33
CA ALA A 219 0.98 0.86 6.95
C ALA A 219 -0.09 0.95 5.84
N LEU A 220 -1.06 1.85 5.98
CA LEU A 220 -2.10 2.04 4.97
C LEU A 220 -1.54 2.53 3.62
N ARG A 221 -0.66 3.55 3.63
CA ARG A 221 -0.03 4.03 2.37
C ARG A 221 0.74 2.91 1.67
N GLY A 222 1.49 2.12 2.43
CA GLY A 222 2.19 0.94 1.91
C GLY A 222 1.23 -0.08 1.29
N MET A 223 0.11 -0.37 1.95
CA MET A 223 -0.90 -1.30 1.42
C MET A 223 -1.51 -0.79 0.11
N GLU A 224 -1.83 0.51 0.02
CA GLU A 224 -2.38 1.10 -1.18
C GLU A 224 -1.38 1.09 -2.34
N ALA A 225 -0.11 1.37 -2.04
CA ALA A 225 0.95 1.29 -3.03
C ALA A 225 1.12 -0.15 -3.56
N LEU A 226 1.19 -1.15 -2.67
CA LEU A 226 1.25 -2.56 -3.07
C LEU A 226 0.01 -2.97 -3.87
N TYR A 227 -1.18 -2.52 -3.44
CA TYR A 227 -2.41 -2.80 -4.17
C TYR A 227 -2.34 -2.26 -5.60
N ARG A 228 -1.91 -1.02 -5.80
CA ARG A 228 -1.71 -0.43 -7.14
C ARG A 228 -0.72 -1.24 -7.98
N ARG A 229 0.34 -1.77 -7.36
CA ARG A 229 1.34 -2.66 -7.99
C ARG A 229 0.85 -4.08 -8.28
N GLY A 230 -0.40 -4.41 -7.96
CA GLY A 230 -0.99 -5.73 -8.21
C GLY A 230 -0.76 -6.75 -7.08
N ILE A 231 -0.08 -6.36 -6.01
CA ILE A 231 0.13 -7.18 -4.81
C ILE A 231 -1.05 -6.94 -3.86
N ARG A 232 -2.05 -7.84 -3.89
CA ARG A 232 -3.39 -7.63 -3.30
C ARG A 232 -3.89 -8.85 -2.53
N PHE A 233 -4.86 -8.63 -1.64
CA PHE A 233 -5.67 -9.68 -1.03
C PHE A 233 -7.11 -9.67 -1.60
N PRO A 234 -7.76 -10.84 -1.79
CA PRO A 234 -7.20 -12.19 -1.72
C PRO A 234 -6.15 -12.44 -2.80
N ILE A 235 -5.17 -13.28 -2.48
CA ILE A 235 -4.13 -13.67 -3.44
C ILE A 235 -4.75 -14.64 -4.45
N SER A 236 -4.72 -14.28 -5.73
CA SER A 236 -5.21 -15.13 -6.81
C SER A 236 -4.16 -16.17 -7.17
N TYR A 237 -4.51 -17.45 -7.16
CA TYR A 237 -3.61 -18.53 -7.56
C TYR A 237 -3.48 -18.60 -9.08
N ALA A 238 -2.25 -18.71 -9.58
CA ALA A 238 -2.00 -18.83 -11.02
C ALA A 238 -2.33 -20.23 -11.58
N GLY A 239 -2.36 -21.25 -10.72
CA GLY A 239 -2.47 -22.67 -11.11
C GLY A 239 -1.10 -23.28 -11.39
N ALA A 240 -0.87 -24.52 -10.95
CA ALA A 240 0.45 -25.17 -10.98
C ALA A 240 1.00 -25.40 -12.41
N GLU A 241 0.13 -25.57 -13.40
CA GLU A 241 0.49 -25.87 -14.80
C GLU A 241 0.54 -24.64 -15.71
N ARG A 242 0.23 -23.46 -15.17
CA ARG A 242 0.17 -22.24 -15.99
C ARG A 242 1.57 -21.72 -16.28
N ASP A 243 1.83 -21.36 -17.54
CA ASP A 243 3.02 -20.60 -17.91
C ASP A 243 3.00 -19.21 -17.26
N LEU A 244 3.81 -19.05 -16.22
CA LEU A 244 3.89 -17.82 -15.45
C LEU A 244 4.54 -16.66 -16.20
N THR A 245 5.32 -16.92 -17.27
CA THR A 245 5.93 -15.83 -18.06
C THR A 245 4.88 -14.89 -18.66
N THR A 246 3.68 -15.42 -18.91
CA THR A 246 2.51 -14.66 -19.40
C THR A 246 1.69 -13.99 -18.29
N ALA A 247 1.95 -14.33 -17.02
CA ALA A 247 1.18 -13.88 -15.86
C ALA A 247 1.96 -12.95 -14.92
N PHE A 248 3.29 -12.93 -14.99
CA PHE A 248 4.10 -12.00 -14.20
C PHE A 248 3.91 -10.55 -14.67
N PRO A 249 3.78 -9.59 -13.74
CA PRO A 249 3.85 -8.18 -14.09
C PRO A 249 5.15 -7.88 -14.84
N MET A 250 5.10 -6.97 -15.81
CA MET A 250 6.27 -6.56 -16.61
C MET A 250 7.47 -6.13 -15.76
N SER A 251 7.26 -5.68 -14.52
CA SER A 251 8.33 -5.33 -13.59
C SER A 251 9.21 -6.50 -13.15
N TYR A 252 8.70 -7.74 -13.18
CA TYR A 252 9.43 -8.94 -12.75
C TYR A 252 10.21 -9.62 -13.89
N GLY A 253 9.67 -9.61 -15.12
CA GLY A 253 10.35 -10.13 -16.32
C GLY A 253 11.17 -9.07 -17.09
N GLY A 254 10.97 -7.78 -16.78
CA GLY A 254 11.42 -6.66 -17.59
C GLY A 254 12.79 -6.08 -17.27
N LEU A 255 13.62 -6.68 -16.40
CA LEU A 255 14.98 -6.16 -16.18
C LEU A 255 15.83 -6.22 -17.46
N VAL A 256 15.68 -7.29 -18.26
CA VAL A 256 16.32 -7.40 -19.60
C VAL A 256 15.67 -6.43 -20.61
N GLN A 257 14.40 -6.07 -20.43
CA GLN A 257 13.68 -5.11 -21.27
C GLN A 257 13.93 -3.64 -20.88
N LEU A 258 14.32 -3.37 -19.64
CA LEU A 258 14.72 -2.04 -19.18
C LEU A 258 15.96 -1.57 -19.94
N GLU A 259 16.91 -2.46 -20.22
CA GLU A 259 18.05 -2.15 -21.08
C GLU A 259 17.63 -1.81 -22.52
N SER A 260 16.63 -2.50 -23.07
CA SER A 260 16.17 -2.23 -24.44
C SER A 260 15.40 -0.91 -24.58
N ILE A 261 14.73 -0.48 -23.51
CA ILE A 261 14.04 0.81 -23.42
C ILE A 261 15.04 1.95 -23.15
N ARG A 262 15.83 1.82 -22.07
CA ARG A 262 16.74 2.88 -21.62
C ARG A 262 17.99 3.00 -22.48
N GLY A 263 18.37 1.94 -23.16
CA GLY A 263 19.55 1.90 -24.03
C GLY A 263 20.88 2.03 -23.27
N LYS A 264 21.96 1.77 -24.01
CA LYS A 264 23.34 1.98 -23.53
C LYS A 264 23.88 3.38 -23.86
N ASP A 265 23.18 4.13 -24.71
CA ASP A 265 23.49 5.52 -25.03
C ASP A 265 23.12 6.49 -23.88
N ASN A 266 23.18 7.78 -24.19
CA ASN A 266 22.95 8.87 -23.24
C ASN A 266 21.53 9.46 -23.36
N ARG A 267 20.58 8.72 -23.95
CA ARG A 267 19.17 9.15 -23.98
C ARG A 267 18.63 9.26 -22.55
N LEU A 268 17.75 10.23 -22.32
CA LEU A 268 17.00 10.35 -21.06
C LEU A 268 15.52 10.19 -21.35
N LEU A 269 14.87 9.27 -20.65
CA LEU A 269 13.43 9.03 -20.76
C LEU A 269 12.71 9.68 -19.58
N LEU A 270 11.84 10.64 -19.88
CA LEU A 270 11.00 11.35 -18.93
C LEU A 270 9.56 10.85 -19.04
N GLY A 271 9.08 10.14 -18.01
CA GLY A 271 7.67 9.74 -17.94
C GLY A 271 6.82 10.92 -17.50
N VAL A 272 5.96 11.43 -18.38
CA VAL A 272 5.10 12.60 -18.13
C VAL A 272 3.68 12.14 -17.81
N THR A 273 3.22 12.46 -16.61
CA THR A 273 1.87 12.15 -16.15
C THR A 273 1.22 13.36 -15.50
N GLY A 274 -0.06 13.21 -15.15
CA GLY A 274 -0.86 14.24 -14.52
C GLY A 274 -2.29 13.75 -14.38
N GLY A 275 -3.06 14.41 -13.53
CA GLY A 275 -4.49 14.13 -13.44
C GLY A 275 -5.25 14.60 -14.69
N ILE A 276 -6.48 14.14 -14.87
CA ILE A 276 -7.37 14.69 -15.91
C ILE A 276 -7.48 16.22 -15.76
N ALA A 277 -7.53 16.94 -16.89
CA ALA A 277 -7.59 18.40 -16.94
C ALA A 277 -6.41 19.16 -16.28
N SER A 278 -5.32 18.47 -15.90
CA SER A 278 -4.11 19.09 -15.34
C SER A 278 -3.33 19.99 -16.31
N GLY A 279 -3.59 19.89 -17.62
CA GLY A 279 -2.82 20.60 -18.65
C GLY A 279 -1.52 19.89 -19.06
N LYS A 280 -1.45 18.56 -18.87
CA LYS A 280 -0.35 17.70 -19.37
C LYS A 280 0.05 18.01 -20.81
N THR A 281 -0.93 18.19 -21.71
CA THR A 281 -0.68 18.48 -23.13
C THR A 281 0.03 19.82 -23.33
N THR A 282 -0.33 20.83 -22.54
CA THR A 282 0.32 22.16 -22.57
C THR A 282 1.79 22.05 -22.19
N VAL A 283 2.10 21.41 -21.06
CA VAL A 283 3.48 21.20 -20.59
C VAL A 283 4.28 20.35 -21.58
N ALA A 284 3.66 19.30 -22.13
CA ALA A 284 4.32 18.43 -23.10
C ALA A 284 4.67 19.16 -24.40
N ASN A 285 3.79 20.06 -24.87
CA ASN A 285 4.08 20.91 -26.04
C ASN A 285 5.21 21.90 -25.75
N MET A 286 5.26 22.52 -24.57
CA MET A 286 6.36 23.40 -24.17
C MET A 286 7.70 22.65 -24.14
N LEU A 287 7.74 21.44 -23.59
CA LEU A 287 8.94 20.60 -23.63
C LEU A 287 9.34 20.21 -25.06
N ARG A 288 8.36 19.98 -25.94
CA ARG A 288 8.61 19.67 -27.35
C ARG A 288 9.27 20.83 -28.08
N GLU A 289 8.80 22.06 -27.85
CA GLU A 289 9.40 23.28 -28.40
C GLU A 289 10.85 23.48 -27.93
N LEU A 290 11.19 23.03 -26.72
CA LEU A 290 12.56 23.06 -26.19
C LEU A 290 13.46 21.93 -26.75
N GLY A 291 12.88 21.00 -27.52
CA GLY A 291 13.60 19.92 -28.19
C GLY A 291 13.39 18.52 -27.60
N ALA A 292 12.38 18.30 -26.74
CA ALA A 292 12.05 16.97 -26.21
C ALA A 292 10.99 16.26 -27.08
N PRO A 293 11.35 15.24 -27.90
CA PRO A 293 10.37 14.51 -28.70
C PRO A 293 9.32 13.85 -27.82
N ILE A 294 8.06 13.87 -28.26
CA ILE A 294 6.94 13.30 -27.52
C ILE A 294 6.53 11.94 -28.08
N ILE A 295 6.45 10.97 -27.18
CA ILE A 295 5.80 9.68 -27.42
C ILE A 295 4.52 9.64 -26.59
N ASP A 296 3.37 9.46 -27.23
CA ASP A 296 2.08 9.42 -26.56
C ASP A 296 1.54 7.99 -26.50
N PHE A 297 1.38 7.43 -25.29
CA PHE A 297 0.86 6.08 -25.10
C PHE A 297 -0.58 5.92 -25.58
N ASP A 298 -1.41 6.97 -25.50
CA ASP A 298 -2.78 6.92 -26.01
C ASP A 298 -2.81 6.86 -27.55
N LEU A 299 -1.82 7.49 -28.20
CA LEU A 299 -1.63 7.40 -29.65
C LEU A 299 -1.12 6.02 -30.05
N ILE A 300 -0.12 5.47 -29.37
CA ILE A 300 0.37 4.11 -29.62
C ILE A 300 -0.76 3.09 -29.46
N ALA A 301 -1.54 3.19 -28.38
CA ALA A 301 -2.68 2.30 -28.13
C ALA A 301 -3.76 2.39 -29.24
N ARG A 302 -3.85 3.50 -29.98
CA ARG A 302 -4.71 3.62 -31.18
C ARG A 302 -4.05 2.96 -32.39
N GLN A 303 -2.78 3.24 -32.60
CA GLN A 303 -2.03 2.73 -33.74
C GLN A 303 -1.96 1.21 -33.76
N VAL A 304 -1.68 0.55 -32.63
CA VAL A 304 -1.46 -0.92 -32.61
C VAL A 304 -2.72 -1.73 -32.94
N VAL A 305 -3.91 -1.13 -32.82
CA VAL A 305 -5.21 -1.74 -33.15
C VAL A 305 -5.79 -1.22 -34.46
N GLU A 306 -4.99 -0.57 -35.31
CA GLU A 306 -5.41 -0.20 -36.67
C GLU A 306 -5.74 -1.45 -37.51
N PRO A 307 -6.68 -1.33 -38.48
CA PRO A 307 -7.08 -2.45 -39.32
C PRO A 307 -5.89 -3.19 -39.93
N GLY A 308 -5.90 -4.52 -39.81
CA GLY A 308 -4.87 -5.40 -40.36
C GLY A 308 -3.64 -5.63 -39.47
N LYS A 309 -3.47 -4.89 -38.36
CA LYS A 309 -2.39 -5.16 -37.39
C LYS A 309 -2.67 -6.41 -36.54
N PRO A 310 -1.63 -7.06 -35.96
CA PRO A 310 -1.80 -8.29 -35.17
C PRO A 310 -2.84 -8.17 -34.04
N ALA A 311 -2.75 -7.11 -33.23
CA ALA A 311 -3.70 -6.89 -32.13
C ALA A 311 -5.15 -6.75 -32.64
N TRP A 312 -5.35 -6.05 -33.77
CA TRP A 312 -6.67 -5.93 -34.39
C TRP A 312 -7.22 -7.30 -34.82
N LYS A 313 -6.39 -8.16 -35.42
CA LYS A 313 -6.81 -9.51 -35.85
C LYS A 313 -7.24 -10.37 -34.65
N GLU A 314 -6.43 -10.41 -33.60
CA GLU A 314 -6.71 -11.17 -32.37
C GLU A 314 -7.98 -10.68 -31.67
N ILE A 315 -8.19 -9.36 -31.63
CA ILE A 315 -9.41 -8.75 -31.08
C ILE A 315 -10.63 -9.16 -31.90
N VAL A 316 -10.56 -9.08 -33.23
CA VAL A 316 -11.70 -9.44 -34.10
C VAL A 316 -12.01 -10.93 -34.05
N GLU A 317 -10.98 -11.77 -33.97
CA GLU A 317 -11.12 -13.23 -33.82
C GLU A 317 -11.80 -13.59 -32.50
N TYR A 318 -11.39 -12.98 -31.39
CA TYR A 318 -11.93 -13.28 -30.07
C TYR A 318 -13.29 -12.64 -29.80
N PHE A 319 -13.49 -11.36 -30.16
CA PHE A 319 -14.72 -10.62 -29.88
C PHE A 319 -15.73 -10.61 -31.03
N GLY A 320 -15.36 -11.11 -32.21
CA GLY A 320 -16.19 -11.12 -33.41
C GLY A 320 -16.29 -9.76 -34.12
N LYS A 321 -16.78 -9.75 -35.37
CA LYS A 321 -16.89 -8.53 -36.21
C LYS A 321 -17.81 -7.43 -35.63
N GLN A 322 -18.61 -7.75 -34.62
CA GLN A 322 -19.49 -6.80 -33.92
C GLN A 322 -18.75 -5.63 -33.24
N VAL A 323 -17.45 -5.80 -32.95
CA VAL A 323 -16.60 -4.74 -32.40
C VAL A 323 -16.02 -3.81 -33.46
N LEU A 324 -16.37 -4.00 -34.73
CA LEU A 324 -15.93 -3.15 -35.83
C LEU A 324 -16.97 -2.09 -36.20
N LYS A 325 -16.49 -0.97 -36.71
CA LYS A 325 -17.29 0.03 -37.43
C LYS A 325 -17.40 -0.36 -38.92
N LYS A 326 -18.20 0.40 -39.67
CA LYS A 326 -18.41 0.19 -41.12
C LYS A 326 -17.12 0.28 -41.95
N ASP A 327 -16.13 1.04 -41.49
CA ASP A 327 -14.82 1.24 -42.12
C ASP A 327 -13.77 0.19 -41.69
N ASN A 328 -14.19 -0.89 -41.03
CA ASN A 328 -13.33 -1.91 -40.41
C ASN A 328 -12.42 -1.41 -39.27
N SER A 329 -12.53 -0.14 -38.85
CA SER A 329 -11.87 0.34 -37.64
C SER A 329 -12.54 -0.20 -36.38
N LEU A 330 -11.79 -0.26 -35.28
CA LEU A 330 -12.32 -0.77 -34.01
C LEU A 330 -13.31 0.22 -33.38
N ASP A 331 -14.50 -0.26 -33.03
CA ASP A 331 -15.47 0.49 -32.22
C ASP A 331 -15.08 0.39 -30.73
N ARG A 332 -14.20 1.32 -30.33
CA ARG A 332 -13.70 1.40 -28.95
C ARG A 332 -14.80 1.54 -27.90
N LYS A 333 -15.91 2.20 -28.20
CA LYS A 333 -17.03 2.34 -27.25
C LYS A 333 -17.69 0.99 -27.00
N LYS A 334 -17.91 0.20 -28.05
CA LYS A 334 -18.43 -1.17 -27.92
C LYS A 334 -17.46 -2.08 -27.18
N VAL A 335 -16.18 -2.07 -27.55
CA VAL A 335 -15.16 -2.88 -26.86
C VAL A 335 -15.11 -2.54 -25.38
N SER A 336 -15.07 -1.24 -25.04
CA SER A 336 -15.07 -0.77 -23.65
C SER A 336 -16.29 -1.27 -22.89
N LYS A 337 -17.49 -1.22 -23.49
CA LYS A 337 -18.71 -1.72 -22.86
C LYS A 337 -18.65 -3.23 -22.59
N ILE A 338 -18.10 -4.02 -23.51
CA ILE A 338 -17.95 -5.47 -23.35
C ILE A 338 -16.98 -5.80 -22.20
N VAL A 339 -15.81 -5.17 -22.17
CA VAL A 339 -14.76 -5.50 -21.18
C VAL A 339 -15.02 -4.87 -19.80
N PHE A 340 -15.84 -3.82 -19.73
CA PHE A 340 -16.19 -3.19 -18.45
C PHE A 340 -16.99 -4.13 -17.54
N HIS A 341 -17.81 -4.99 -18.13
CA HIS A 341 -18.66 -5.94 -17.38
C HIS A 341 -18.02 -7.33 -17.20
N ASP A 342 -16.83 -7.58 -17.73
CA ASP A 342 -16.24 -8.92 -17.79
C ASP A 342 -14.71 -8.86 -17.62
N MET A 343 -14.25 -9.25 -16.43
CA MET A 343 -12.83 -9.21 -16.05
C MET A 343 -11.96 -10.12 -16.93
N GLU A 344 -12.46 -11.29 -17.33
CA GLU A 344 -11.69 -12.24 -18.13
C GLU A 344 -11.54 -11.72 -19.57
N LYS A 345 -12.61 -11.15 -20.15
CA LYS A 345 -12.52 -10.47 -21.45
C LYS A 345 -11.59 -9.26 -21.41
N ARG A 346 -11.60 -8.50 -20.31
CA ARG A 346 -10.66 -7.41 -20.10
C ARG A 346 -9.21 -7.89 -20.13
N LYS A 347 -8.88 -8.94 -19.37
CA LYS A 347 -7.54 -9.55 -19.39
C LYS A 347 -7.13 -10.05 -20.77
N LYS A 348 -8.07 -10.62 -21.53
CA LYS A 348 -7.79 -11.05 -22.93
C LYS A 348 -7.47 -9.87 -23.83
N LEU A 349 -8.27 -8.80 -23.78
CA LEU A 349 -7.97 -7.57 -24.53
C LEU A 349 -6.61 -6.97 -24.15
N GLU A 350 -6.31 -6.89 -22.86
CA GLU A 350 -5.02 -6.40 -22.34
C GLU A 350 -3.87 -7.30 -22.83
N GLY A 351 -4.05 -8.62 -22.80
CA GLY A 351 -3.08 -9.59 -23.33
C GLY A 351 -2.82 -9.45 -24.83
N PHE A 352 -3.83 -9.09 -25.63
CA PHE A 352 -3.66 -8.83 -27.06
C PHE A 352 -3.01 -7.48 -27.34
N THR A 353 -3.16 -6.48 -26.47
CA THR A 353 -2.73 -5.10 -26.78
C THR A 353 -1.41 -4.72 -26.12
N HIS A 354 -1.20 -5.06 -24.86
CA HIS A 354 -0.03 -4.64 -24.08
C HIS A 354 1.31 -5.02 -24.73
N PRO A 355 1.52 -6.25 -25.24
CA PRO A 355 2.78 -6.60 -25.89
C PRO A 355 3.07 -5.71 -27.11
N ARG A 356 2.07 -5.43 -27.95
CA ARG A 356 2.25 -4.61 -29.17
C ARG A 356 2.42 -3.13 -28.85
N ILE A 357 1.75 -2.61 -27.81
CA ILE A 357 2.00 -1.26 -27.30
C ILE A 357 3.45 -1.12 -26.86
N HIS A 358 3.95 -2.10 -26.12
CA HIS A 358 5.32 -2.11 -25.65
C HIS A 358 6.35 -2.21 -26.78
N GLU A 359 6.14 -3.09 -27.76
CA GLU A 359 6.99 -3.21 -28.95
C GLU A 359 7.08 -1.90 -29.74
N GLU A 360 5.93 -1.26 -30.00
CA GLU A 360 5.89 0.02 -30.71
C GLU A 360 6.53 1.15 -29.90
N PHE A 361 6.33 1.17 -28.57
CA PHE A 361 7.00 2.11 -27.67
C PHE A 361 8.53 1.97 -27.74
N VAL A 362 9.06 0.76 -27.59
CA VAL A 362 10.50 0.48 -27.67
C VAL A 362 11.05 0.87 -29.04
N LYS A 363 10.30 0.58 -30.11
CA LYS A 363 10.68 0.95 -31.48
C LYS A 363 10.81 2.48 -31.63
N GLN A 364 9.81 3.25 -31.23
CA GLN A 364 9.84 4.72 -31.35
C GLN A 364 10.97 5.35 -30.52
N VAL A 365 11.17 4.86 -29.29
CA VAL A 365 12.29 5.29 -28.43
C VAL A 365 13.64 5.05 -29.14
N ASN A 366 13.84 3.86 -29.70
CA ASN A 366 15.08 3.51 -30.38
C ASN A 366 15.28 4.27 -31.69
N GLU A 367 14.23 4.56 -32.45
CA GLU A 367 14.31 5.39 -33.66
C GLU A 367 14.74 6.83 -33.35
N ILE A 368 14.25 7.40 -32.25
CA ILE A 368 14.67 8.72 -31.78
C ILE A 368 16.13 8.67 -31.31
N ALA A 369 16.48 7.69 -30.48
CA ALA A 369 17.84 7.55 -29.94
C ALA A 369 18.89 7.28 -31.02
N LYS A 370 18.54 6.58 -32.12
CA LYS A 370 19.41 6.40 -33.29
C LYS A 370 19.73 7.71 -34.00
N LYS A 371 18.78 8.66 -34.02
CA LYS A 371 18.97 9.99 -34.62
C LYS A 371 19.73 10.94 -33.70
N ASP A 372 19.43 10.88 -32.41
CA ASP A 372 20.09 11.66 -31.37
C ASP A 372 20.36 10.78 -30.12
N PRO A 373 21.58 10.25 -29.96
CA PRO A 373 21.97 9.47 -28.80
C PRO A 373 21.95 10.25 -27.46
N ASN A 374 21.75 11.57 -27.51
CA ASN A 374 21.59 12.46 -26.37
C ASN A 374 20.16 13.03 -26.30
N ALA A 375 19.17 12.38 -26.91
CA ALA A 375 17.79 12.85 -26.85
C ALA A 375 17.22 12.79 -25.42
N ILE A 376 16.53 13.85 -25.00
CA ILE A 376 15.62 13.82 -23.85
C ILE A 376 14.21 13.55 -24.40
N ILE A 377 13.70 12.34 -24.21
CA ILE A 377 12.44 11.88 -24.77
C ILE A 377 11.38 11.94 -23.68
N GLN A 378 10.29 12.66 -23.93
CA GLN A 378 9.14 12.68 -23.04
C GLN A 378 8.10 11.65 -23.48
N VAL A 379 7.56 10.92 -22.51
CA VAL A 379 6.61 9.84 -22.75
C VAL A 379 5.35 10.11 -21.95
N ALA A 380 4.29 10.50 -22.63
CA ALA A 380 3.05 10.93 -22.01
C ALA A 380 2.16 9.73 -21.69
N ILE A 381 1.92 9.49 -20.39
CA ILE A 381 1.09 8.38 -19.90
C ILE A 381 0.16 8.89 -18.77
N PRO A 382 -1.15 9.05 -19.01
CA PRO A 382 -2.10 9.55 -17.99
C PRO A 382 -2.15 8.68 -16.72
N LEU A 383 -2.05 7.35 -16.87
CA LEU A 383 -2.13 6.37 -15.79
C LEU A 383 -0.76 5.80 -15.39
N LEU A 384 0.32 6.59 -15.57
CA LEU A 384 1.70 6.14 -15.37
C LEU A 384 1.90 5.47 -14.00
N ILE A 385 1.39 6.11 -12.94
CA ILE A 385 1.60 5.68 -11.55
C ILE A 385 0.63 4.56 -11.20
N GLU A 386 -0.62 4.66 -11.64
CA GLU A 386 -1.67 3.67 -11.41
C GLU A 386 -1.34 2.31 -12.01
N LEU A 387 -0.68 2.31 -13.17
CA LEU A 387 -0.23 1.10 -13.85
C LEU A 387 1.17 0.66 -13.41
N ASN A 388 1.77 1.35 -12.43
CA ASN A 388 3.13 1.09 -11.93
C ASN A 388 4.19 1.07 -13.05
N LEU A 389 4.11 1.99 -14.01
CA LEU A 389 4.96 2.04 -15.20
C LEU A 389 6.19 2.95 -15.03
N GLN A 390 6.32 3.66 -13.90
CA GLN A 390 7.39 4.61 -13.64
C GLN A 390 8.80 4.01 -13.71
N TYR A 391 8.96 2.71 -13.41
CA TYR A 391 10.26 2.04 -13.44
C TYR A 391 10.89 2.06 -14.85
N MET A 392 10.10 2.17 -15.92
CA MET A 392 10.60 2.26 -17.29
C MET A 392 11.36 3.56 -17.58
N PHE A 393 11.15 4.61 -16.78
CA PHE A 393 11.67 5.95 -17.05
C PHE A 393 12.86 6.30 -16.14
N HIS A 394 13.75 7.16 -16.64
CA HIS A 394 14.88 7.66 -15.86
C HIS A 394 14.41 8.68 -14.83
N LYS A 395 13.41 9.49 -15.22
CA LYS A 395 12.77 10.51 -14.40
C LYS A 395 11.27 10.54 -14.65
N THR A 396 10.50 10.90 -13.64
CA THR A 396 9.06 11.13 -13.74
C THR A 396 8.70 12.60 -13.52
N LEU A 397 7.76 13.09 -14.32
CA LEU A 397 7.20 14.43 -14.23
C LEU A 397 5.69 14.33 -13.97
N VAL A 398 5.23 14.97 -12.90
CA VAL A 398 3.80 15.16 -12.62
C VAL A 398 3.40 16.61 -12.92
N VAL A 399 2.40 16.78 -13.78
CA VAL A 399 1.72 18.07 -13.97
C VAL A 399 0.59 18.16 -12.95
N TYR A 400 0.73 19.11 -12.03
CA TYR A 400 -0.13 19.26 -10.86
C TYR A 400 -1.09 20.44 -11.01
N ILE A 401 -2.36 20.19 -10.66
CA ILE A 401 -3.31 21.21 -10.23
C ILE A 401 -4.19 20.59 -9.11
N PRO A 402 -4.69 21.39 -8.14
CA PRO A 402 -5.60 20.93 -7.11
C PRO A 402 -6.85 20.26 -7.69
N GLN A 403 -7.37 19.29 -6.95
CA GLN A 403 -8.49 18.47 -7.39
C GLN A 403 -9.73 19.31 -7.76
N GLU A 404 -9.99 20.38 -7.02
CA GLU A 404 -11.10 21.30 -7.23
C GLU A 404 -10.99 21.97 -8.60
N LYS A 405 -9.79 22.46 -8.95
CA LYS A 405 -9.51 23.05 -10.28
C LYS A 405 -9.57 22.01 -11.41
N GLN A 406 -9.24 20.75 -11.13
CA GLN A 406 -9.44 19.67 -12.13
C GLN A 406 -10.91 19.50 -12.46
N ILE A 407 -11.78 19.55 -11.45
CA ILE A 407 -13.23 19.43 -11.61
C ILE A 407 -13.77 20.61 -12.42
N GLU A 408 -13.42 21.84 -12.04
CA GLU A 408 -13.83 23.07 -12.75
C GLU A 408 -13.47 22.99 -14.24
N ARG A 409 -12.21 22.70 -14.56
CA ARG A 409 -11.74 22.60 -15.95
C ARG A 409 -12.39 21.46 -16.72
N LEU A 410 -12.76 20.37 -16.05
CA LEU A 410 -13.39 19.22 -16.68
C LEU A 410 -14.85 19.52 -17.04
N ILE A 411 -15.57 20.21 -16.15
CA ILE A 411 -16.93 20.71 -16.38
C ILE A 411 -16.93 21.67 -17.57
N GLU A 412 -16.03 22.67 -17.59
CA GLU A 412 -15.95 23.66 -18.67
C GLU A 412 -15.60 23.02 -20.03
N ARG A 413 -14.65 22.07 -20.05
CA ARG A 413 -14.15 21.46 -21.29
C ARG A 413 -15.14 20.45 -21.88
N ASP A 414 -15.73 19.60 -21.03
CA ASP A 414 -16.51 18.44 -21.48
C ASP A 414 -18.02 18.64 -21.31
N GLY A 415 -18.48 19.73 -20.67
CA GLY A 415 -19.89 20.05 -20.49
C GLY A 415 -20.63 19.05 -19.59
N ILE A 416 -19.94 18.45 -18.63
CA ILE A 416 -20.47 17.40 -17.73
C ILE A 416 -20.84 17.95 -16.35
N SER A 417 -21.62 17.19 -15.58
CA SER A 417 -21.96 17.54 -14.19
C SER A 417 -20.76 17.39 -13.23
N GLU A 418 -20.82 18.07 -12.09
CA GLU A 418 -19.81 17.95 -11.03
C GLU A 418 -19.68 16.49 -10.53
N ASP A 419 -20.80 15.79 -10.37
CA ASP A 419 -20.80 14.39 -9.94
C ASP A 419 -20.15 13.47 -10.96
N GLU A 420 -20.39 13.68 -12.26
CA GLU A 420 -19.69 12.96 -13.33
C GLU A 420 -18.20 13.25 -13.32
N ALA A 421 -17.80 14.51 -13.16
CA ALA A 421 -16.41 14.90 -13.04
C ALA A 421 -15.73 14.19 -11.85
N ARG A 422 -16.34 14.22 -10.67
CA ARG A 422 -15.85 13.51 -9.48
C ARG A 422 -15.75 12.00 -9.70
N ASN A 423 -16.70 11.38 -10.40
CA ASN A 423 -16.65 9.95 -10.71
C ASN A 423 -15.52 9.60 -11.69
N ILE A 424 -15.21 10.47 -12.66
CA ILE A 424 -14.05 10.29 -13.53
C ILE A 424 -12.75 10.38 -12.74
N LEU A 425 -12.64 11.35 -11.83
CA LEU A 425 -11.44 11.50 -11.00
C LEU A 425 -11.21 10.30 -10.06
N LYS A 426 -12.26 9.65 -9.56
CA LYS A 426 -12.14 8.42 -8.73
C LYS A 426 -11.44 7.26 -9.43
N ALA A 427 -11.41 7.25 -10.78
CA ALA A 427 -10.70 6.23 -11.54
C ALA A 427 -9.18 6.45 -11.60
N GLN A 428 -8.70 7.62 -11.17
CA GLN A 428 -7.28 7.99 -11.12
C GLN A 428 -6.78 8.03 -9.69
N LEU A 429 -5.47 7.93 -9.52
CA LEU A 429 -4.84 8.22 -8.24
C LEU A 429 -5.03 9.71 -7.90
N PRO A 430 -5.44 10.08 -6.66
CA PRO A 430 -5.52 11.48 -6.26
C PRO A 430 -4.23 12.22 -6.58
N ILE A 431 -4.36 13.44 -7.10
CA ILE A 431 -3.23 14.17 -7.66
C ILE A 431 -2.15 14.45 -6.61
N ASP A 432 -2.54 14.72 -5.35
CA ASP A 432 -1.62 14.91 -4.24
C ASP A 432 -0.83 13.64 -3.91
N GLU A 433 -1.43 12.46 -4.07
CA GLU A 433 -0.71 11.19 -3.91
C GLU A 433 0.24 10.93 -5.09
N LYS A 434 -0.13 11.33 -6.32
CA LYS A 434 0.75 11.19 -7.50
C LYS A 434 2.07 11.94 -7.32
N VAL A 435 2.04 13.09 -6.65
CA VAL A 435 3.23 13.92 -6.39
C VAL A 435 4.30 13.13 -5.63
N GLY A 436 3.92 12.22 -4.72
CA GLY A 436 4.85 11.36 -3.99
C GLY A 436 5.68 10.40 -4.86
N TYR A 437 5.29 10.21 -6.13
CA TYR A 437 6.00 9.35 -7.09
C TYR A 437 6.79 10.14 -8.14
N ALA A 438 6.82 11.47 -8.04
CA ALA A 438 7.42 12.36 -9.03
C ALA A 438 8.87 12.71 -8.68
N ASP A 439 9.78 12.66 -9.66
CA ASP A 439 11.08 13.34 -9.55
C ASP A 439 10.93 14.86 -9.70
N PHE A 440 9.97 15.29 -10.54
CA PHE A 440 9.70 16.68 -10.84
C PHE A 440 8.20 16.96 -10.84
N VAL A 441 7.82 18.14 -10.37
CA VAL A 441 6.43 18.62 -10.38
C VAL A 441 6.37 19.97 -11.08
N ILE A 442 5.42 20.12 -12.00
CA ILE A 442 5.08 21.40 -12.63
C ILE A 442 3.68 21.80 -12.15
N TYR A 443 3.59 22.94 -11.47
CA TYR A 443 2.34 23.51 -10.99
C TYR A 443 1.69 24.33 -12.10
N ASN A 444 0.54 23.87 -12.60
CA ASN A 444 -0.16 24.50 -13.73
C ASN A 444 -1.44 25.24 -13.31
N GLU A 445 -1.34 25.91 -12.16
CA GLU A 445 -2.44 26.59 -11.48
C GLU A 445 -2.58 28.07 -11.79
N LYS A 446 -1.47 28.70 -12.22
CA LYS A 446 -1.33 30.14 -12.39
C LYS A 446 -1.26 30.48 -13.88
N SER A 447 -0.49 31.51 -14.26
CA SER A 447 -0.40 31.94 -15.65
C SER A 447 0.44 30.99 -16.51
N LEU A 448 0.20 31.03 -17.82
CA LEU A 448 0.98 30.25 -18.79
C LEU A 448 2.47 30.63 -18.77
N GLU A 449 2.81 31.90 -18.51
CA GLU A 449 4.20 32.34 -18.38
C GLU A 449 4.91 31.68 -17.18
N GLU A 450 4.22 31.51 -16.05
CA GLU A 450 4.80 30.85 -14.88
C GLU A 450 5.01 29.36 -15.12
N THR A 451 4.04 28.69 -15.75
CA THR A 451 4.21 27.29 -16.20
C THR A 451 5.39 27.18 -17.16
N LYS A 452 5.53 28.11 -18.12
CA LYS A 452 6.64 28.13 -19.07
C LYS A 452 8.00 28.28 -18.38
N ARG A 453 8.12 29.18 -17.40
CA ARG A 453 9.35 29.33 -16.60
C ARG A 453 9.73 28.04 -15.87
N GLN A 454 8.76 27.39 -15.22
CA GLN A 454 9.00 26.10 -14.55
C GLN A 454 9.47 25.02 -15.55
N VAL A 455 8.90 24.99 -16.76
CA VAL A 455 9.30 24.05 -17.82
C VAL A 455 10.72 24.34 -18.34
N GLU A 456 11.09 25.61 -18.50
CA GLU A 456 12.46 26.01 -18.89
C GLU A 456 13.50 25.61 -17.83
N ASP A 457 13.18 25.77 -16.55
CA ASP A 457 14.06 25.36 -15.45
C ASP A 457 14.18 23.84 -15.32
N LEU A 458 13.06 23.12 -15.50
CA LEU A 458 13.06 21.67 -15.63
C LEU A 458 13.97 21.23 -16.79
N TRP A 459 13.85 21.85 -17.95
CA TRP A 459 14.66 21.51 -19.13
C TRP A 459 16.16 21.68 -18.87
N ARG A 460 16.58 22.79 -18.25
CA ARG A 460 17.97 23.00 -17.84
C ARG A 460 18.44 21.91 -16.88
N THR A 461 17.58 21.51 -15.93
CA THR A 461 17.86 20.46 -14.96
C THR A 461 18.01 19.10 -15.65
N LEU A 462 17.11 18.73 -16.56
CA LEU A 462 17.18 17.49 -17.32
C LEU A 462 18.47 17.40 -18.16
N LYS A 463 18.87 18.49 -18.83
CA LYS A 463 20.16 18.53 -19.54
C LYS A 463 21.36 18.34 -18.61
N ARG A 464 21.32 18.85 -17.38
CA ARG A 464 22.38 18.63 -16.38
C ARG A 464 22.42 17.18 -15.91
N VAL A 465 21.25 16.58 -15.62
CA VAL A 465 21.12 15.17 -15.21
C VAL A 465 21.66 14.24 -16.29
N GLN A 466 21.29 14.47 -17.54
CA GLN A 466 21.79 13.70 -18.69
C GLN A 466 23.31 13.81 -18.84
N LYS A 467 23.89 15.01 -18.74
CA LYS A 467 25.36 15.19 -18.81
C LYS A 467 26.13 14.48 -17.70
N LYS A 468 25.54 14.34 -16.51
CA LYS A 468 26.16 13.60 -15.39
C LYS A 468 26.09 12.08 -15.62
N GLY A 469 24.93 11.56 -16.03
CA GLY A 469 24.75 10.13 -16.32
C GLY A 469 25.66 9.61 -17.44
N GLY A 470 25.94 10.42 -18.47
CA GLY A 470 26.87 10.06 -19.53
C GLY A 470 28.34 9.93 -19.08
N LYS A 471 28.76 10.66 -18.04
CA LYS A 471 30.14 10.59 -17.50
C LYS A 471 30.38 9.36 -16.63
N GLU A 472 29.36 8.86 -15.95
CA GLU A 472 29.44 7.64 -15.11
C GLU A 472 29.43 6.36 -15.96
N LYS A 473 28.80 6.37 -17.13
CA LYS A 473 28.80 5.22 -18.06
C LYS A 473 30.09 5.05 -18.88
N HIS A 474 31.03 6.00 -18.81
CA HIS A 474 32.29 5.99 -19.59
C HIS A 474 33.55 5.86 -18.70
N LYS A 475 33.36 5.58 -17.40
CA LYS A 475 34.38 5.05 -16.51
C LYS A 475 34.09 3.57 -16.28
#